data_AF-A0A957Q1L3-F1
#
_entry.id   AF-A0A957Q1L3-F1
#
_cell.length_a   1.000
_cell.length_b   1.000
_cell.length_c   1.000
_cell.angle_alpha   90.00
_cell.angle_beta   90.00
_cell.angle_gamma   90.00
#
_symmetry.space_group_name_H-M   'P 1'
#
loop_
_entity.id
_entity.type
_entity.pdbx_description
1 polymer ?
#
loop_
_entity_poly.entity_id
_entity_poly.type
_entity_poly.pdbx_seq_one_letter_code
_entity_poly.pdbx_strand_id
1 'polypeptide(L)'
;LSLMWYNRLRRGRWCSHNLEKSSLMSKPRIVYFEKEDILHLVITDEDEYNSLELAPNITAELNDQNEPIGVEILNASSFLRDMVVESVQAKIAQVLAVTTV
;
A
#
# COMPACT_ATOMS: atom_id res chain seq x y z
N LEU A 1 -3.40 -15.55 -7.15
CA LEU A 1 -4.50 -14.70 -7.68
C LEU A 1 -4.11 -13.23 -7.80
N SER A 2 -3.04 -12.78 -7.12
CA SER A 2 -2.45 -11.43 -7.25
C SER A 2 -1.91 -11.10 -8.67
N LEU A 3 -0.98 -11.92 -9.19
CA LEU A 3 -0.32 -11.71 -10.50
C LEU A 3 -1.26 -11.56 -11.73
N MET A 4 -2.47 -12.13 -11.68
CA MET A 4 -3.39 -12.13 -12.82
C MET A 4 -4.21 -10.83 -12.92
N TRP A 5 -4.34 -10.08 -11.82
CA TRP A 5 -5.06 -8.82 -11.78
C TRP A 5 -4.20 -7.63 -12.22
N TYR A 6 -2.94 -7.58 -11.77
CA TYR A 6 -1.99 -6.52 -12.11
C TYR A 6 -1.75 -6.39 -13.63
N ASN A 7 -1.64 -7.52 -14.33
CA ASN A 7 -1.42 -7.59 -15.78
C ASN A 7 -2.59 -7.05 -16.64
N ARG A 8 -3.76 -6.79 -16.07
CA ARG A 8 -4.93 -6.27 -16.80
C ARG A 8 -4.92 -4.74 -16.94
N LEU A 9 -4.22 -4.01 -16.06
CA LEU A 9 -4.18 -2.54 -16.06
C LEU A 9 -3.09 -1.92 -16.97
N ARG A 10 -2.11 -2.71 -17.44
CA ARG A 10 -0.95 -2.22 -18.22
C ARG A 10 -1.15 -2.02 -19.74
N ARG A 11 -2.33 -2.27 -20.32
CA ARG A 11 -2.55 -2.15 -21.80
C ARG A 11 -3.04 -0.77 -22.29
N GLY A 12 -2.75 0.31 -21.56
CA GLY A 12 -2.98 1.68 -21.99
C GLY A 12 -1.73 2.30 -22.60
N ARG A 13 -1.63 2.29 -23.94
CA ARG A 13 -0.58 2.98 -24.73
C ARG A 13 -0.35 4.42 -24.26
N TRP A 14 0.89 4.74 -23.87
CA TRP A 14 1.40 6.12 -23.83
C TRP A 14 2.69 6.17 -24.65
N CYS A 15 2.64 6.87 -25.79
CA CYS A 15 3.82 7.30 -26.52
C CYS A 15 4.24 8.67 -25.99
N SER A 16 5.47 8.80 -25.49
CA SER A 16 6.16 10.09 -25.49
C SER A 16 7.66 9.88 -25.65
N HIS A 17 8.20 10.52 -26.69
CA HIS A 17 9.62 10.60 -26.98
C HIS A 17 10.27 11.65 -26.08
N ASN A 18 11.20 11.23 -25.22
CA ASN A 18 12.56 11.79 -25.05
C ASN A 18 13.11 11.40 -23.68
N LEU A 19 14.23 10.68 -23.72
CA LEU A 19 14.99 10.18 -22.59
C LEU A 19 15.87 11.30 -22.01
N GLU A 20 15.53 11.77 -20.81
CA GLU A 20 16.56 12.10 -19.83
C GLU A 20 16.52 11.04 -18.74
N LYS A 21 17.67 10.41 -18.53
CA LYS A 21 18.00 9.40 -17.53
C LYS A 21 17.93 10.02 -16.12
N SER A 22 16.75 10.45 -15.69
CA SER A 22 16.41 10.53 -14.28
C SER A 22 16.06 9.11 -13.86
N SER A 23 16.75 8.58 -12.85
CA SER A 23 16.38 7.33 -12.18
C SER A 23 14.86 7.23 -12.08
N LEU A 24 14.24 6.29 -12.79
CA LEU A 24 12.80 6.01 -12.74
C LEU A 24 12.44 5.47 -11.34
N MET A 25 12.48 6.35 -10.33
CA MET A 25 11.75 6.12 -9.10
C MET A 25 10.32 6.51 -9.43
N SER A 26 9.48 5.51 -9.70
CA SER A 26 8.03 5.73 -9.66
C SER A 26 7.69 6.37 -8.34
N LYS A 27 6.87 7.43 -8.36
CA LYS A 27 6.46 8.09 -7.13
C LYS A 27 5.67 7.09 -6.29
N PRO A 28 5.95 6.96 -4.97
CA PRO A 28 5.14 6.15 -4.10
C PRO A 28 3.68 6.55 -4.21
N ARG A 29 2.78 5.57 -4.32
CA ARG A 29 1.34 5.80 -4.47
C ARG A 29 0.55 4.83 -3.61
N ILE A 30 -0.66 5.25 -3.27
CA ILE A 30 -1.61 4.45 -2.51
C ILE A 30 -2.80 4.15 -3.40
N VAL A 31 -3.17 2.89 -3.52
CA VAL A 31 -4.33 2.43 -4.30
C VAL A 31 -5.21 1.59 -3.41
N TYR A 32 -6.49 1.95 -3.30
CA TYR A 32 -7.49 1.16 -2.59
C TYR A 32 -8.37 0.42 -3.59
N PHE A 33 -8.41 -0.90 -3.47
CA PHE A 33 -9.23 -1.80 -4.27
C PHE A 33 -10.49 -2.14 -3.47
N GLU A 34 -11.54 -1.35 -3.66
CA GLU A 34 -12.77 -1.42 -2.86
C GLU A 34 -13.48 -2.78 -2.90
N LYS A 35 -13.45 -3.47 -4.05
CA LYS A 35 -14.15 -4.75 -4.21
C LYS A 35 -13.47 -5.88 -3.44
N GLU A 36 -12.14 -5.83 -3.38
CA GLU A 36 -11.30 -6.82 -2.73
C GLU A 36 -10.99 -6.44 -1.27
N ASP A 37 -11.31 -5.20 -0.88
CA ASP A 37 -10.95 -4.57 0.40
C ASP A 37 -9.44 -4.63 0.70
N ILE A 38 -8.64 -4.22 -0.29
CA ILE A 38 -7.17 -4.23 -0.21
C ILE A 38 -6.62 -2.82 -0.42
N LEU A 39 -5.67 -2.41 0.43
CA LEU A 39 -4.88 -1.19 0.25
C LEU A 39 -3.46 -1.55 -0.19
N HIS A 40 -3.05 -1.09 -1.38
CA HIS A 40 -1.69 -1.24 -1.87
C HIS A 40 -0.92 0.07 -1.71
N LEU A 41 0.23 -0.03 -1.06
CA LEU A 41 1.25 1.00 -0.93
C LEU A 41 2.36 0.65 -1.92
N VAL A 42 2.30 1.23 -3.13
CA VAL A 42 3.24 0.91 -4.20
C VAL A 42 4.47 1.81 -4.08
N ILE A 43 5.66 1.21 -4.03
CA ILE A 43 6.96 1.89 -3.94
C ILE A 43 7.60 1.95 -5.32
N THR A 44 7.70 0.82 -6.02
CA THR A 44 8.25 0.74 -7.39
C THR A 44 7.23 0.20 -8.39
N ASP A 45 7.42 0.50 -9.68
CA ASP A 45 6.59 -0.03 -10.78
C ASP A 45 7.12 -1.38 -11.32
N GLU A 46 7.94 -2.08 -10.56
CA GLU A 46 8.44 -3.41 -10.92
C GLU A 46 7.33 -4.46 -10.83
N ASP A 47 7.59 -5.64 -11.40
CA ASP A 47 6.64 -6.74 -11.37
C ASP A 47 6.81 -7.52 -10.05
N GLU A 48 5.69 -7.81 -9.39
CA GLU A 48 5.66 -8.70 -8.24
C GLU A 48 6.13 -10.11 -8.67
N TYR A 49 7.09 -10.66 -7.94
CA TYR A 49 7.54 -12.04 -8.12
C TYR A 49 7.18 -12.90 -6.90
N ASN A 50 7.20 -12.32 -5.70
CA ASN A 50 6.91 -13.01 -4.47
C ASN A 50 6.29 -12.06 -3.42
N SER A 51 5.75 -12.63 -2.33
CA SER A 51 5.19 -11.87 -1.22
C SER A 51 5.67 -12.45 0.12
N LEU A 52 5.92 -11.60 1.10
CA LEU A 52 6.27 -11.99 2.47
C LEU A 52 5.24 -11.42 3.47
N GLU A 53 4.60 -12.26 4.26
CA GLU A 53 3.70 -11.80 5.34
C GLU A 53 4.53 -11.15 6.48
N LEU A 54 4.30 -9.86 6.70
CA LEU A 54 4.96 -9.08 7.75
C LEU A 54 4.20 -9.18 9.08
N ALA A 55 2.88 -9.22 8.98
CA ALA A 55 1.93 -9.33 10.09
C ALA A 55 0.63 -9.92 9.54
N PRO A 56 -0.30 -10.38 10.39
CA PRO A 56 -1.58 -10.89 9.93
C PRO A 56 -2.27 -9.89 8.98
N ASN A 57 -2.55 -10.34 7.75
CA ASN A 57 -3.17 -9.54 6.69
C ASN A 57 -2.31 -8.39 6.13
N ILE A 58 -1.02 -8.32 6.42
CA ILE A 58 -0.08 -7.33 5.86
C ILE A 58 1.08 -8.04 5.19
N THR A 59 1.28 -7.80 3.90
CA THR A 59 2.31 -8.44 3.08
C THR A 59 3.25 -7.40 2.46
N ALA A 60 4.54 -7.70 2.40
CA ALA A 60 5.48 -7.02 1.52
C ALA A 60 5.46 -7.72 0.15
N GLU A 61 5.27 -6.95 -0.91
CA GLU A 61 5.45 -7.40 -2.30
C GLU A 61 6.94 -7.29 -2.65
N LEU A 62 7.50 -8.32 -3.28
CA LEU A 62 8.92 -8.42 -3.61
C LEU A 62 9.13 -8.65 -5.11
N ASN A 63 10.18 -8.05 -5.69
CA ASN A 63 10.66 -8.36 -7.04
C ASN A 63 11.43 -9.70 -7.09
N ASP A 64 11.98 -10.05 -8.26
CA ASP A 64 12.74 -11.28 -8.48
C ASP A 64 14.11 -11.29 -7.76
N GLN A 65 14.56 -10.15 -7.24
CA GLN A 65 15.74 -10.02 -6.39
C GLN A 65 15.40 -10.02 -4.89
N ASN A 66 14.13 -10.22 -4.51
CA ASN A 66 13.60 -10.11 -3.14
C ASN A 66 13.69 -8.70 -2.54
N GLU A 67 13.74 -7.66 -3.36
CA GLU A 67 13.65 -6.27 -2.93
C GLU A 67 12.18 -5.85 -2.82
N PRO A 68 11.79 -5.09 -1.78
CA PRO A 68 10.41 -4.69 -1.57
C PRO A 68 9.97 -3.61 -2.57
N ILE A 69 8.90 -3.92 -3.30
CA ILE A 69 8.31 -3.03 -4.32
C ILE A 69 6.98 -2.44 -3.88
N GLY A 70 6.39 -2.99 -2.81
CA GLY A 70 5.14 -2.52 -2.25
C GLY A 70 4.76 -3.19 -0.94
N VAL A 71 3.67 -2.73 -0.34
CA VAL A 71 3.01 -3.35 0.82
C VAL A 71 1.52 -3.45 0.53
N GLU A 72 0.92 -4.61 0.79
CA GLU A 72 -0.53 -4.80 0.74
C GLU A 72 -1.09 -4.98 2.14
N ILE A 73 -2.25 -4.39 2.38
CA ILE A 73 -3.05 -4.60 3.58
C ILE A 73 -4.39 -5.18 3.15
N LEU A 74 -4.67 -6.41 3.53
CA LEU A 74 -5.95 -7.08 3.32
C LEU A 74 -6.95 -6.66 4.42
N ASN A 75 -8.25 -6.74 4.12
CA ASN A 75 -9.32 -6.24 5.00
C ASN A 75 -9.07 -4.78 5.44
N ALA A 76 -8.58 -3.96 4.50
CA ALA A 76 -8.04 -2.63 4.78
C ALA A 76 -9.08 -1.70 5.41
N SER A 77 -10.37 -1.84 5.07
CA SER A 77 -11.45 -1.05 5.67
C SER A 77 -11.56 -1.25 7.19
N SER A 78 -11.33 -2.47 7.68
CA SER A 78 -11.39 -2.78 9.11
C SER A 78 -10.11 -2.31 9.78
N PHE A 79 -8.96 -2.60 9.18
CA PHE A 79 -7.66 -2.15 9.67
C PHE A 79 -7.61 -0.62 9.85
N LEU A 80 -7.99 0.16 8.83
CA LEU A 80 -7.97 1.62 8.89
C LEU A 80 -8.97 2.17 9.91
N ARG A 81 -10.16 1.58 10.00
CA ARG A 81 -11.18 1.98 10.97
C ARG A 81 -10.67 1.80 12.39
N ASP A 82 -10.15 0.62 12.70
CA ASP A 82 -9.67 0.29 14.03
C ASP A 82 -8.49 1.19 14.40
N MET A 83 -7.51 1.34 13.50
CA MET A 83 -6.38 2.25 13.70
C MET A 83 -6.82 3.69 14.01
N VAL A 84 -7.75 4.24 13.24
CA VAL A 84 -8.23 5.62 13.45
C VAL A 84 -9.01 5.74 14.75
N VAL A 85 -9.93 4.82 15.02
CA VAL A 85 -10.76 4.85 16.24
C VAL A 85 -9.89 4.75 17.48
N GLU A 86 -8.96 3.80 17.52
CA GLU A 86 -8.02 3.62 18.64
C GLU A 86 -7.16 4.87 18.84
N SER A 87 -6.61 5.44 17.76
CA SER A 87 -5.78 6.65 17.82
C SER A 87 -6.55 7.86 18.35
N VAL A 88 -7.79 8.03 17.91
CA VAL A 88 -8.66 9.13 18.35
C VAL A 88 -9.08 8.94 19.81
N GLN A 89 -9.47 7.72 20.20
CA GLN A 89 -9.81 7.40 21.58
C GLN A 89 -8.63 7.66 22.54
N ALA A 90 -7.42 7.26 22.16
CA ALA A 90 -6.21 7.51 22.95
C ALA A 90 -5.97 9.02 23.14
N LYS A 91 -6.13 9.82 22.09
CA LYS A 91 -6.01 11.29 22.15
C LYS A 91 -7.10 11.92 23.04
N ILE A 92 -8.36 11.50 22.89
CA ILE A 92 -9.47 11.99 23.71
C ILE A 92 -9.23 11.66 25.19
N ALA A 93 -8.81 10.43 25.49
CA ALA A 93 -8.51 10.01 26.85
C ALA A 93 -7.41 10.88 27.49
N GLN A 94 -6.36 11.23 26.75
CA GLN A 94 -5.31 12.14 27.23
C GLN A 94 -5.86 13.54 27.52
N VAL A 95 -6.68 14.11 26.63
CA VAL A 95 -7.28 15.44 26.83
C VAL A 95 -8.20 15.46 28.05
N LEU A 96 -9.04 14.44 28.20
CA LEU A 96 -9.97 14.35 29.33
C LEU A 96 -9.23 14.13 30.66
N ALA A 97 -8.18 13.31 30.68
CA ALA A 97 -7.37 13.08 31.88
C ALA A 97 -6.64 14.35 32.37
N VAL A 98 -6.23 15.23 31.45
CA VAL A 98 -5.57 16.51 31.79
C VAL A 98 -6.55 17.56 32.32
N THR A 99 -7.84 17.48 31.97
CA THR A 99 -8.85 18.48 32.36
C THR A 99 -9.40 18.26 33.78
N THR A 100 -9.14 17.10 34.38
CA THR A 100 -9.57 16.74 35.74
C THR A 100 -8.59 17.15 36.86
N VAL A 101 -7.64 18.05 36.60
CA VAL A 101 -6.68 18.57 37.60
C VAL A 101 -6.91 20.05 37.85
#